data_AF-A0A7J9AWB9-F1
#
_entry.id   AF-A0A7J9AWB9-F1
#
_cell.length_a   1.000
_cell.length_b   1.000
_cell.length_c   1.000
_cell.angle_alpha   90.00
_cell.angle_beta   90.00
_cell.angle_gamma   90.00
#
_symmetry.space_group_name_H-M   'P 1'
#
loop_
_entity.id
_entity.type
_entity.pdbx_description
1 polymer ?
#
loop_
_entity_poly.entity_id
_entity_poly.type
_entity_poly.pdbx_seq_one_letter_code
_entity_poly.pdbx_strand_id
1 'polypeptide(L)'
;RYSQDGWRHKPIASNKKRKHGLCLLTPEETALVLQALDIDKNITIYIAAEEIYNKEKRMADLVATYPNLTILNPEEVEPFMEHADQMAAMDYIVAIESDFFMSTFVGNMAVAVQGHRGDSLLTLLLTMKFALFHHDEFSLLVKKIHEDRTGKRAKRKENPDHARQEDSFYSNPQDCLPTFASTIN
;
A
#
# COMPACT_ATOMS: atom_id res chain seq x y z
N ARG A 1 14.39 -15.82 -17.76
CA ARG A 1 14.13 -14.80 -16.71
C ARG A 1 13.78 -15.39 -15.33
N TYR A 2 13.68 -16.71 -15.14
CA TYR A 2 13.69 -17.33 -13.80
C TYR A 2 14.67 -18.51 -13.76
N SER A 3 15.94 -18.21 -13.48
CA SER A 3 16.91 -19.20 -12.99
C SER A 3 18.06 -18.43 -12.31
N GLN A 4 17.76 -17.82 -11.17
CA GLN A 4 18.85 -17.48 -10.25
C GLN A 4 19.12 -18.72 -9.40
N ASP A 5 20.16 -19.47 -9.79
CA ASP A 5 20.66 -20.65 -9.08
C ASP A 5 21.07 -20.23 -7.67
N GLY A 6 20.18 -20.47 -6.69
CA GLY A 6 20.39 -20.11 -5.29
C GLY A 6 19.12 -19.73 -4.54
N TRP A 7 18.05 -19.33 -5.23
CA TRP A 7 16.75 -19.12 -4.57
C TRP A 7 16.12 -20.46 -4.22
N ARG A 8 16.03 -20.76 -2.91
CA ARG A 8 15.24 -21.91 -2.43
C ARG A 8 13.78 -21.66 -2.83
N HIS A 9 13.28 -22.45 -3.79
CA HIS A 9 11.85 -22.53 -4.06
C HIS A 9 11.15 -23.03 -2.78
N LYS A 10 10.71 -22.09 -1.95
CA LYS A 10 9.88 -22.41 -0.79
C LYS A 10 8.47 -22.67 -1.32
N PRO A 11 7.88 -23.86 -1.10
CA PRO A 11 6.51 -24.10 -1.49
C PRO A 11 5.59 -23.05 -0.86
N ILE A 12 4.90 -22.28 -1.69
CA ILE A 12 3.98 -21.23 -1.24
C ILE A 12 2.63 -21.87 -0.96
N ALA A 13 2.31 -22.09 0.33
CA ALA A 13 0.98 -22.52 0.74
C ALA A 13 -0.01 -21.34 0.65
N SER A 14 -0.46 -21.00 -0.57
CA SER A 14 -1.31 -19.85 -0.88
C SER A 14 -2.55 -19.77 0.02
N ASN A 15 -3.28 -20.88 0.17
CA ASN A 15 -4.46 -20.95 1.03
C ASN A 15 -4.14 -20.63 2.49
N LYS A 16 -3.01 -21.12 3.02
CA LYS A 16 -2.59 -20.80 4.39
C LYS A 16 -2.21 -19.32 4.50
N LYS A 17 -1.44 -18.78 3.55
CA LYS A 17 -1.07 -17.35 3.55
C LYS A 17 -2.29 -16.43 3.45
N ARG A 18 -3.25 -16.73 2.59
CA ARG A 18 -4.51 -15.99 2.45
C ARG A 18 -5.31 -16.01 3.76
N LYS A 19 -5.39 -17.18 4.42
CA LYS A 19 -6.06 -17.33 5.72
C LYS A 19 -5.45 -16.50 6.85
N HIS A 20 -4.12 -16.33 6.82
CA HIS A 20 -3.40 -15.50 7.79
C HIS A 20 -3.24 -14.03 7.33
N GLY A 21 -3.88 -13.66 6.21
CA GLY A 21 -3.75 -12.37 5.53
C GLY A 21 -2.34 -11.87 5.23
N LEU A 22 -1.51 -12.83 4.85
CA LEU A 22 -0.20 -12.62 4.28
C LEU A 22 -0.23 -12.63 2.74
N CYS A 23 -1.42 -12.56 2.13
CA CYS A 23 -1.60 -12.41 0.70
C CYS A 23 -1.92 -10.96 0.35
N LEU A 24 -1.38 -10.49 -0.77
CA LEU A 24 -1.67 -9.16 -1.29
C LEU A 24 -3.13 -9.10 -1.76
N LEU A 25 -3.70 -7.90 -1.75
CA LEU A 25 -4.95 -7.66 -2.48
C LEU A 25 -4.73 -7.89 -3.98
N THR A 26 -5.66 -8.60 -4.61
CA THR A 26 -5.77 -8.60 -6.07
C THR A 26 -6.29 -7.24 -6.55
N PRO A 27 -6.08 -6.86 -7.82
CA PRO A 27 -6.66 -5.61 -8.35
C PRO A 27 -8.20 -5.58 -8.23
N GLU A 28 -8.87 -6.73 -8.34
CA GLU A 28 -10.31 -6.89 -8.05
C GLU A 28 -10.64 -6.55 -6.58
N GLU A 29 -9.91 -7.12 -5.62
CA GLU A 29 -10.09 -6.81 -4.20
C GLU A 29 -9.79 -5.32 -3.92
N THR A 30 -8.80 -4.74 -4.60
CA THR A 30 -8.50 -3.30 -4.53
C THR A 30 -9.68 -2.45 -5.00
N ALA A 31 -10.32 -2.80 -6.12
CA ALA A 31 -11.49 -2.08 -6.62
C ALA A 31 -12.65 -2.08 -5.61
N LEU A 32 -12.90 -3.24 -4.97
CA LEU A 32 -13.93 -3.36 -3.93
C LEU A 32 -13.63 -2.47 -2.71
N VAL A 33 -12.37 -2.41 -2.26
CA VAL A 33 -11.96 -1.55 -1.14
C VAL A 33 -12.17 -0.07 -1.48
N LEU A 34 -11.77 0.36 -2.68
CA LEU A 34 -11.93 1.75 -3.12
C LEU A 34 -13.42 2.12 -3.19
N GLN A 35 -14.28 1.24 -3.72
CA GLN A 35 -15.72 1.44 -3.73
C GLN A 35 -16.29 1.51 -2.31
N ALA A 36 -15.85 0.63 -1.41
CA ALA A 36 -16.29 0.61 -0.03
C ALA A 36 -15.88 1.85 0.77
N LEU A 37 -14.84 2.57 0.34
CA LEU A 37 -14.41 3.86 0.88
C LEU A 37 -15.10 5.07 0.22
N ASP A 38 -16.06 4.84 -0.67
CA ASP A 38 -16.74 5.85 -1.49
C ASP A 38 -15.77 6.69 -2.37
N ILE A 39 -14.66 6.09 -2.82
CA ILE A 39 -13.72 6.78 -3.71
C ILE A 39 -14.38 6.99 -5.08
N ASP A 40 -14.39 8.24 -5.54
CA ASP A 40 -14.94 8.65 -6.83
C ASP A 40 -14.32 7.84 -7.97
N LYS A 41 -15.16 7.30 -8.85
CA LYS A 41 -14.73 6.50 -10.01
C LYS A 41 -13.94 7.32 -11.04
N ASN A 42 -14.09 8.64 -11.04
CA ASN A 42 -13.35 9.54 -11.91
C ASN A 42 -11.94 9.86 -11.41
N ILE A 43 -11.53 9.31 -10.26
CA ILE A 43 -10.18 9.52 -9.76
C ILE A 43 -9.12 8.96 -10.70
N THR A 44 -7.99 9.65 -10.78
CA THR A 44 -6.79 9.13 -11.46
C THR A 44 -6.04 8.19 -10.52
N ILE A 45 -5.87 6.93 -10.92
CA ILE A 45 -5.10 5.92 -10.17
C ILE A 45 -3.73 5.75 -10.81
N TYR A 46 -2.69 6.15 -10.09
CA TYR A 46 -1.31 5.80 -10.42
C TYR A 46 -0.97 4.38 -9.94
N ILE A 47 -0.45 3.53 -10.82
CA ILE A 47 -0.04 2.17 -10.48
C ILE A 47 1.48 2.07 -10.33
N ALA A 48 1.96 2.03 -9.09
CA ALA A 48 3.32 1.62 -8.74
C ALA A 48 3.39 0.08 -8.61
N ALA A 49 3.64 -0.61 -9.72
CA ALA A 49 3.77 -2.06 -9.71
C ALA A 49 4.79 -2.56 -10.74
N GLU A 50 5.44 -3.67 -10.41
CA GLU A 50 6.15 -4.49 -11.39
C GLU A 50 5.16 -5.18 -12.36
N GLU A 51 5.67 -6.09 -13.19
CA GLU A 51 4.86 -6.86 -14.13
C GLU A 51 3.74 -7.64 -13.41
N ILE A 52 2.49 -7.25 -13.71
CA ILE A 52 1.31 -7.89 -13.14
C ILE A 52 1.06 -9.20 -13.88
N TYR A 53 1.15 -10.31 -13.16
CA TYR A 53 0.88 -11.63 -13.72
C TYR A 53 -0.52 -11.71 -14.34
N ASN A 54 -0.60 -12.06 -15.63
CA ASN A 54 -1.85 -12.09 -16.38
C ASN A 54 -2.61 -10.75 -16.29
N LYS A 55 -1.88 -9.65 -16.56
CA LYS A 55 -2.33 -8.26 -16.41
C LYS A 55 -3.72 -8.02 -16.97
N GLU A 56 -3.98 -8.43 -18.21
CA GLU A 56 -5.27 -8.24 -18.89
C GLU A 56 -6.43 -8.77 -18.05
N LYS A 57 -6.35 -10.04 -17.63
CA LYS A 57 -7.38 -10.66 -16.82
C LYS A 57 -7.45 -10.08 -15.41
N ARG A 58 -6.30 -9.82 -14.79
CA ARG A 58 -6.24 -9.37 -13.38
C ARG A 58 -6.69 -7.93 -13.19
N MET A 59 -6.47 -7.08 -14.18
CA MET A 59 -6.79 -5.65 -14.13
C MET A 59 -8.19 -5.34 -14.64
N ALA A 60 -8.86 -6.29 -15.33
CA ALA A 60 -10.16 -6.06 -15.97
C ALA A 60 -11.19 -5.40 -15.06
N ASP A 61 -11.40 -5.91 -13.84
CA ASP A 61 -12.41 -5.39 -12.90
C ASP A 61 -12.04 -4.01 -12.35
N LEU A 62 -10.74 -3.78 -12.09
CA LEU A 62 -10.24 -2.49 -11.64
C LEU A 62 -10.42 -1.43 -12.73
N VAL A 63 -10.06 -1.76 -13.98
CA VAL A 63 -10.23 -0.87 -15.15
C VAL A 63 -11.70 -0.58 -15.43
N ALA A 64 -12.58 -1.58 -15.33
CA ALA A 64 -14.00 -1.40 -15.52
C ALA A 64 -14.62 -0.47 -14.44
N THR A 65 -14.05 -0.46 -13.24
CA THR A 65 -14.55 0.35 -12.12
C THR A 65 -13.96 1.77 -12.10
N TYR A 66 -12.65 1.87 -12.35
CA TYR A 66 -11.86 3.10 -12.29
C TYR A 66 -11.11 3.26 -13.62
N PRO A 67 -11.70 3.93 -14.62
CA PRO A 67 -11.14 3.95 -15.98
C PRO A 67 -9.87 4.81 -16.13
N ASN A 68 -9.63 5.76 -15.22
CA ASN A 68 -8.51 6.70 -15.30
C ASN A 68 -7.27 6.12 -14.62
N LEU A 69 -6.66 5.07 -15.17
CA LEU A 69 -5.39 4.55 -14.63
C LEU A 69 -4.19 5.08 -15.43
N THR A 70 -3.11 5.37 -14.71
CA THR A 70 -1.86 5.85 -15.29
C THR A 70 -0.66 5.14 -14.67
N ILE A 71 0.45 5.15 -15.40
CA ILE A 71 1.78 4.73 -14.99
C ILE A 71 2.75 5.87 -15.33
N LEU A 72 4.00 5.79 -14.89
CA LEU A 72 5.00 6.78 -15.29
C LEU A 72 5.12 6.83 -16.81
N ASN A 73 5.30 8.04 -17.33
CA ASN A 73 5.50 8.27 -18.74
C ASN A 73 6.76 7.51 -19.21
N PRO A 74 6.66 6.62 -20.22
CA PRO A 74 7.81 5.86 -20.74
C PRO A 74 9.03 6.73 -21.06
N GLU A 75 8.83 7.93 -21.60
CA GLU A 75 9.92 8.85 -21.97
C GLU A 75 10.64 9.41 -20.73
N GLU A 76 9.92 9.60 -19.62
CA GLU A 76 10.50 10.08 -18.36
C GLU A 76 11.24 8.97 -17.60
N VAL A 77 10.85 7.71 -17.81
CA VAL A 77 11.45 6.56 -17.12
C VAL A 77 12.53 5.83 -17.90
N GLU A 78 12.63 6.05 -19.22
CA GLU A 78 13.64 5.41 -20.07
C GLU A 78 15.06 5.47 -19.47
N PRO A 79 15.54 6.61 -18.91
CA PRO A 79 16.88 6.69 -18.30
C PRO A 79 17.05 5.82 -17.04
N PHE A 80 15.94 5.46 -16.39
CA PHE A 80 15.89 4.80 -15.09
C PHE A 80 15.53 3.32 -15.18
N MET A 81 15.17 2.80 -16.36
CA MET A 81 14.69 1.41 -16.53
C MET A 81 15.67 0.33 -16.06
N GLU A 82 16.98 0.59 -16.08
CA GLU A 82 18.01 -0.34 -15.58
C GLU A 82 18.35 -0.13 -14.09
N HIS A 83 17.76 0.88 -13.46
CA HIS A 83 18.02 1.32 -12.08
C HIS A 83 16.75 1.14 -11.24
N ALA A 84 16.52 -0.10 -10.77
CA ALA A 84 15.31 -0.44 -10.02
C ALA A 84 15.10 0.42 -8.76
N ASP A 85 16.19 0.86 -8.12
CA ASP A 85 16.18 1.77 -6.98
C ASP A 85 15.71 3.18 -7.36
N GLN A 86 16.12 3.69 -8.53
CA GLN A 86 15.69 5.00 -9.04
C GLN A 86 14.23 4.97 -9.49
N MET A 87 13.79 3.88 -10.13
CA MET A 87 12.37 3.65 -10.45
C MET A 87 11.51 3.64 -9.17
N ALA A 88 11.94 2.93 -8.13
CA ALA A 88 11.25 2.91 -6.85
C ALA A 88 11.24 4.30 -6.16
N ALA A 89 12.27 5.12 -6.37
CA ALA A 89 12.30 6.49 -5.87
C ALA A 89 11.26 7.38 -6.59
N MET A 90 11.03 7.19 -7.88
CA MET A 90 9.97 7.88 -8.62
C MET A 90 8.58 7.47 -8.13
N ASP A 91 8.35 6.16 -7.96
CA ASP A 91 7.12 5.65 -7.33
C ASP A 91 6.89 6.28 -5.94
N TYR A 92 7.96 6.51 -5.20
CA TYR A 92 7.91 7.07 -3.85
C TYR A 92 7.47 8.52 -3.87
N ILE A 93 8.03 9.32 -4.78
CA ILE A 93 7.65 10.72 -4.98
C ILE A 93 6.16 10.80 -5.34
N VAL A 94 5.69 10.02 -6.32
CA VAL A 94 4.26 10.03 -6.69
C VAL A 94 3.39 9.62 -5.49
N ALA A 95 3.79 8.61 -4.73
CA ALA A 95 3.04 8.13 -3.58
C ALA A 95 2.93 9.15 -2.44
N ILE A 96 3.97 9.95 -2.16
CA ILE A 96 3.91 10.99 -1.13
C ILE A 96 3.15 12.25 -1.59
N GLU A 97 3.18 12.57 -2.89
CA GLU A 97 2.49 13.75 -3.45
C GLU A 97 1.02 13.48 -3.83
N SER A 98 0.57 12.22 -3.80
CA SER A 98 -0.82 11.84 -4.10
C SER A 98 -1.81 12.32 -3.03
N ASP A 99 -3.09 12.49 -3.38
CA ASP A 99 -4.14 12.82 -2.40
C ASP A 99 -4.31 11.73 -1.32
N PHE A 100 -4.22 10.46 -1.73
CA PHE A 100 -4.14 9.32 -0.83
C PHE A 100 -3.19 8.26 -1.37
N PHE A 101 -2.72 7.39 -0.47
CA PHE A 101 -1.87 6.26 -0.79
C PHE A 101 -2.48 4.96 -0.30
N MET A 102 -2.55 3.97 -1.18
CA MET A 102 -3.01 2.60 -0.88
C MET A 102 -1.95 1.59 -1.32
N SER A 103 -1.48 0.77 -0.38
CA SER A 103 -0.52 -0.30 -0.65
C SER A 103 -1.19 -1.67 -0.59
N THR A 104 -1.10 -2.50 -1.64
CA THR A 104 -1.65 -3.87 -1.60
C THR A 104 -0.83 -4.83 -0.72
N PHE A 105 0.36 -4.42 -0.29
CA PHE A 105 1.28 -5.13 0.61
C PHE A 105 1.91 -4.19 1.62
N VAL A 106 2.13 -4.67 2.83
CA VAL A 106 2.96 -3.97 3.84
C VAL A 106 4.43 -4.34 3.62
N GLY A 107 5.09 -3.61 2.72
CA GLY A 107 6.54 -3.69 2.48
C GLY A 107 7.27 -2.41 2.89
N ASN A 108 8.60 -2.35 2.70
CA ASN A 108 9.43 -1.20 3.07
C ASN A 108 8.93 0.12 2.46
N MET A 109 8.49 0.07 1.19
CA MET A 109 7.89 1.21 0.49
C MET A 109 6.65 1.74 1.22
N ALA A 110 5.72 0.85 1.56
CA ALA A 110 4.49 1.22 2.25
C ALA A 110 4.79 1.85 3.62
N VAL A 111 5.76 1.30 4.35
CA VAL A 111 6.22 1.83 5.64
C VAL A 111 6.85 3.22 5.48
N ALA A 112 7.71 3.41 4.47
CA ALA A 112 8.38 4.69 4.23
C ALA A 112 7.39 5.79 3.78
N VAL A 113 6.43 5.46 2.92
CA VAL A 113 5.38 6.40 2.48
C VAL A 113 4.48 6.76 3.66
N GLN A 114 4.06 5.77 4.45
CA GLN A 114 3.25 5.99 5.64
C GLN A 114 3.94 6.90 6.66
N GLY A 115 5.23 6.69 6.91
CA GLY A 115 5.98 7.54 7.83
C GLY A 115 6.17 8.97 7.32
N HIS A 116 6.32 9.17 6.01
CA HIS A 116 6.42 10.51 5.42
C HIS A 116 5.08 11.25 5.49
N ARG A 117 4.02 10.63 4.98
CA ARG A 117 2.70 11.26 4.90
C ARG A 117 2.06 11.44 6.28
N GLY A 118 2.32 10.52 7.21
CA GLY A 118 1.58 10.41 8.47
C GLY A 118 0.16 9.87 8.31
N ASP A 119 -0.32 9.76 7.06
CA ASP A 119 -1.52 9.03 6.66
C ASP A 119 -1.19 7.93 5.65
N SER A 120 -1.90 6.82 5.74
CA SER A 120 -1.99 5.88 4.62
C SER A 120 -3.26 5.07 4.78
N LEU A 121 -3.90 4.73 3.66
CA LEU A 121 -4.92 3.69 3.65
C LEU A 121 -4.18 2.35 3.79
N LEU A 122 -3.71 2.09 5.02
CA LEU A 122 -3.01 0.85 5.32
C LEU A 122 -4.00 -0.29 5.12
N THR A 123 -3.70 -1.10 4.12
CA THR A 123 -4.38 -2.35 3.79
C THR A 123 -4.13 -3.36 4.90
N LEU A 124 -4.86 -3.21 6.00
CA LEU A 124 -4.81 -4.14 7.11
C LEU A 124 -5.71 -5.33 6.75
N LEU A 125 -5.07 -6.42 6.30
CA LEU A 125 -5.53 -7.80 6.46
C LEU A 125 -7.04 -8.04 6.25
N LEU A 126 -7.58 -7.67 5.09
CA LEU A 126 -8.97 -7.97 4.72
C LEU A 126 -9.14 -9.34 4.01
N THR A 127 -8.12 -10.19 3.97
CA THR A 127 -8.06 -11.35 3.06
C THR A 127 -8.99 -12.54 3.36
N MET A 128 -9.96 -12.42 4.26
CA MET A 128 -10.83 -13.57 4.59
C MET A 128 -12.33 -13.29 4.63
N LYS A 129 -12.79 -12.04 4.54
CA LYS A 129 -14.22 -11.75 4.71
C LYS A 129 -14.90 -10.99 3.56
N PHE A 130 -14.20 -10.63 2.49
CA PHE A 130 -14.82 -9.98 1.31
C PHE A 130 -16.02 -10.77 0.77
N ALA A 131 -15.96 -12.11 0.78
CA ALA A 131 -16.99 -12.97 0.20
C ALA A 131 -18.17 -13.30 1.16
N LEU A 132 -18.19 -12.78 2.38
CA LEU A 132 -19.21 -13.13 3.39
C LEU A 132 -20.15 -11.97 3.75
N PHE A 133 -19.86 -10.76 3.32
CA PHE A 133 -20.63 -9.57 3.69
C PHE A 133 -21.43 -9.04 2.52
N HIS A 134 -22.63 -8.51 2.81
CA HIS A 134 -23.33 -7.64 1.88
C HIS A 134 -22.51 -6.35 1.66
N HIS A 135 -22.65 -5.71 0.50
CA HIS A 135 -21.84 -4.54 0.13
C HIS A 135 -21.88 -3.42 1.19
N ASP A 136 -23.05 -3.15 1.75
CA ASP A 136 -23.23 -2.10 2.76
C ASP A 136 -22.51 -2.42 4.08
N GLU A 137 -22.60 -3.68 4.55
CA GLU A 137 -21.90 -4.14 5.75
C GLU A 137 -20.38 -4.08 5.56
N PHE A 138 -19.93 -4.47 4.36
CA PHE A 138 -18.53 -4.39 3.98
C PHE A 138 -18.03 -2.94 3.97
N SER A 139 -18.78 -2.02 3.33
CA SER A 139 -18.45 -0.59 3.30
C SER A 139 -18.38 0.01 4.71
N LEU A 140 -19.37 -0.28 5.57
CA LEU A 140 -19.36 0.18 6.97
C LEU A 140 -18.14 -0.32 7.74
N LEU A 141 -17.79 -1.60 7.58
CA LEU A 141 -16.63 -2.19 8.24
C LEU A 141 -15.33 -1.55 7.75
N VAL A 142 -15.17 -1.37 6.44
CA VAL A 142 -14.00 -0.74 5.83
C VAL A 142 -13.86 0.70 6.34
N LYS A 143 -14.93 1.51 6.29
CA LYS A 143 -14.92 2.89 6.79
C LYS A 143 -14.56 2.94 8.27
N LYS A 144 -15.17 2.09 9.10
CA LYS A 144 -14.88 2.03 10.54
C LYS A 144 -13.42 1.66 10.85
N ILE A 145 -12.82 0.76 10.08
CA ILE A 145 -11.40 0.38 10.27
C ILE A 145 -10.46 1.54 9.88
N HIS A 146 -10.85 2.37 8.91
CA HIS A 146 -10.05 3.47 8.40
C HIS A 146 -10.33 4.82 9.08
N GLU A 147 -11.40 4.95 9.87
CA GLU A 147 -11.84 6.19 10.55
C GLU A 147 -10.72 6.86 11.37
N ASP A 148 -9.92 6.07 12.09
CA ASP A 148 -8.82 6.56 12.94
C ASP A 148 -7.43 6.41 12.29
N ARG A 149 -7.36 5.99 11.03
CA ARG A 149 -6.10 5.69 10.33
C ARG A 149 -5.69 6.76 9.32
N THR A 150 -6.47 7.82 9.23
CA THR A 150 -6.13 9.07 8.56
C THR A 150 -5.26 9.93 9.49
N GLY A 151 -3.95 9.97 9.23
CA GLY A 151 -3.12 11.12 9.58
C GLY A 151 -2.58 11.22 11.01
N LYS A 152 -2.85 10.27 11.92
CA LYS A 152 -2.39 10.37 13.31
C LYS A 152 -0.95 9.87 13.46
N ARG A 153 -0.03 10.80 13.73
CA ARG A 153 1.36 10.49 14.12
C ARG A 153 1.37 9.73 15.46
N ALA A 154 1.88 8.50 15.46
CA ALA A 154 2.12 7.68 16.65
C ALA A 154 3.61 7.54 17.02
N LYS A 155 3.91 7.33 18.30
CA LYS A 155 5.30 7.02 18.70
C LYS A 155 5.69 5.65 18.18
N ARG A 156 6.94 5.52 17.72
CA ARG A 156 7.49 4.22 17.31
C ARG A 156 7.45 3.24 18.48
N LYS A 157 7.13 1.99 18.18
CA LYS A 157 7.20 0.91 19.15
C LYS A 157 8.65 0.47 19.32
N GLU A 158 9.22 0.79 20.47
CA GLU A 158 10.52 0.30 20.91
C GLU A 158 10.35 -1.07 21.59
N ASN A 159 11.33 -1.94 21.39
CA ASN A 159 11.42 -3.27 21.96
C ASN A 159 12.90 -3.58 22.18
N PRO A 160 13.47 -3.07 23.29
CA PRO A 160 14.90 -3.15 23.57
C PRO A 160 15.43 -4.59 23.58
N ASP A 161 14.59 -5.54 23.98
CA ASP A 161 14.93 -6.96 24.04
C ASP A 161 14.97 -7.61 22.64
N HIS A 162 14.30 -7.01 21.65
CA HIS A 162 14.20 -7.51 20.29
C HIS A 162 14.24 -6.37 19.27
N ALA A 163 15.40 -5.73 19.11
CA ALA A 163 15.63 -4.60 18.19
C ALA A 163 15.11 -4.82 16.75
N ARG A 164 15.07 -6.07 16.27
CA ARG A 164 14.54 -6.41 14.92
C ARG A 164 13.00 -6.37 14.82
N GLN A 165 12.30 -6.29 15.94
CA GLN A 165 10.84 -6.19 16.04
C GLN A 165 10.38 -4.77 16.35
N GLU A 166 11.32 -3.83 16.48
CA GLU A 166 11.04 -2.41 16.62
C GLU A 166 10.51 -1.85 15.31
N ASP A 167 9.69 -0.80 15.42
CA ASP A 167 9.28 -0.06 14.24
C ASP A 167 10.50 0.59 13.60
N SER A 168 10.62 0.46 12.28
CA SER A 168 11.67 1.14 11.52
C SER A 168 11.60 2.64 11.81
N PHE A 169 12.76 3.29 11.90
CA PHE A 169 12.87 4.74 12.06
C PHE A 169 12.01 5.51 11.05
N TYR A 170 11.94 5.02 9.81
CA TYR A 170 11.17 5.62 8.72
C TYR A 170 9.67 5.36 8.79
N SER A 171 9.18 4.53 9.74
CA SER A 171 7.75 4.24 9.89
C SER A 171 6.99 5.41 10.50
N ASN A 172 7.67 6.18 11.36
CA ASN A 172 7.11 7.38 11.96
C ASN A 172 8.20 8.28 12.56
N PRO A 173 8.62 9.34 11.87
CA PRO A 173 9.64 10.25 12.37
C PRO A 173 9.05 11.29 13.34
N GLN A 174 8.06 10.93 14.16
CA GLN A 174 7.52 11.80 15.21
C GLN A 174 8.64 12.37 16.10
N ASP A 175 9.67 11.56 16.35
CA ASP A 175 10.85 11.93 17.15
C ASP A 175 11.73 13.01 16.48
N CYS A 176 11.60 13.20 15.17
CA CYS A 176 12.37 14.18 14.40
C CYS A 176 11.61 15.49 14.14
N LEU A 177 10.33 15.52 14.48
CA LEU A 177 9.51 16.71 14.30
C LEU A 177 9.71 17.62 15.51
N PRO A 178 9.90 18.93 15.29
CA PRO A 178 10.02 19.87 16.39
C PRO A 178 8.78 19.73 17.28
N THR A 179 8.99 19.62 18.60
CA THR A 179 7.90 19.80 19.55
C THR A 179 7.34 21.18 19.28
N PHE A 180 6.07 21.27 18.84
CA PHE A 180 5.37 22.54 18.80
C PHE A 180 5.27 23.01 20.25
N ALA A 181 6.28 23.73 20.71
CA ALA A 181 6.17 24.55 21.90
C ALA A 181 5.06 25.55 21.57
N SER A 182 3.91 25.40 22.23
CA SER A 182 2.85 26.38 22.19
C SER A 182 3.37 27.65 22.87
N THR A 183 4.18 28.43 22.19
CA THR A 183 4.46 29.82 22.57
C THR A 183 3.28 30.66 22.10
N ILE A 184 2.19 30.58 22.85
CA ILE A 184 1.25 31.68 22.98
C ILE A 184 1.55 32.29 24.35
N ASN A 185 2.31 33.38 24.35
CA ASN A 185 2.34 34.39 25.41
C ASN A 185 1.97 35.71 24.76
#